data_AF-A0A812RL50-F1
#
_entry.id   AF-A0A812RL50-F1
#
_cell.length_a   1.000
_cell.length_b   1.000
_cell.length_c   1.000
_cell.angle_alpha   90.00
_cell.angle_beta   90.00
_cell.angle_gamma   90.00
#
_symmetry.space_group_name_H-M   'P 1'
#
loop_
_entity.id
_entity.type
_entity.pdbx_description
1 polymer ?
#
loop_
_entity_poly.entity_id
_entity_poly.type
_entity_poly.pdbx_seq_one_letter_code
_entity_poly.pdbx_strand_id
1 'polypeptide(L)'
;MASFAANPSIVSVPRGASPTSASRQPLQRMLDRRMLSVSTFVSSNASDTPLASQTAREFRRPRSTWPDVMPEAILFPANKPTSRADAQVLARWVSSSFQTYAKRSKQADSKEICEEDLTKMVQELVPVLSIGLNEVVRQVSQHCLERGVVLEKIWRTYVELFEQALGESREALRRQKDKTAKAEAELQRVRDEATELKAKHPAQLDKLRQTLTTKFDQRQNELVQQLTSTRSENRALKVHLEEQLSKQHAWFPMFAIYKESRYRRALLGKAVAELPKAASVEARLASDFRRTVTLGCSHGVALLLSRILSSLPADVRRRSLASQSGRRDVLFSSFAVGRAWRSTAHC
;
A
#
# COMPACT_ATOMS: atom_id res chain seq x y z
N MET A 1 44.72 -2.12 -16.91
CA MET A 1 44.81 -0.69 -16.55
C MET A 1 44.17 0.13 -17.65
N ALA A 2 42.88 0.43 -17.51
CA ALA A 2 42.17 1.40 -18.36
C ALA A 2 41.10 2.06 -17.49
N SER A 3 41.28 3.35 -17.26
CA SER A 3 40.48 4.22 -16.39
C SER A 3 39.18 4.59 -17.11
N PHE A 4 38.04 4.21 -16.52
CA PHE A 4 36.72 4.72 -16.92
C PHE A 4 36.43 5.97 -16.08
N ALA A 5 36.55 7.13 -16.72
CA ALA A 5 36.16 8.41 -16.14
C ALA A 5 34.63 8.51 -16.07
N ALA A 6 34.12 8.71 -14.86
CA ALA A 6 32.71 8.97 -14.58
C ALA A 6 32.39 10.45 -14.89
N ASN A 7 31.31 10.68 -15.63
CA ASN A 7 30.72 11.98 -15.90
C ASN A 7 29.60 12.25 -14.87
N PRO A 8 29.69 13.25 -13.98
CA PRO A 8 28.55 13.66 -13.16
C PRO A 8 27.84 14.84 -13.83
N SER A 9 26.67 14.57 -14.41
CA SER A 9 25.75 15.61 -14.86
C SER A 9 25.12 16.29 -13.64
N ILE A 10 25.51 17.54 -13.43
CA ILE A 10 24.97 18.49 -12.47
C ILE A 10 23.56 18.87 -12.91
N VAL A 11 22.54 18.43 -12.17
CA VAL A 11 21.17 18.95 -12.27
C VAL A 11 20.98 19.98 -11.16
N SER A 12 20.92 21.24 -11.58
CA SER A 12 20.59 22.40 -10.76
C SER A 12 19.13 22.37 -10.30
N VAL A 13 18.91 22.33 -8.99
CA VAL A 13 17.59 22.53 -8.34
C VAL A 13 17.46 24.00 -7.93
N PRO A 14 16.35 24.68 -8.22
CA PRO A 14 16.15 26.06 -7.79
C PRO A 14 15.80 26.13 -6.30
N ARG A 15 16.57 26.95 -5.58
CA ARG A 15 16.31 27.42 -4.21
C ARG A 15 15.34 28.60 -4.27
N GLY A 16 14.23 28.52 -3.55
CA GLY A 16 13.35 29.65 -3.26
C GLY A 16 12.43 29.35 -2.07
N ALA A 17 12.72 29.99 -0.93
CA ALA A 17 11.84 30.55 0.12
C ALA A 17 10.42 29.92 0.30
N SER A 18 9.88 29.62 1.48
CA SER A 18 10.18 29.90 2.90
C SER A 18 9.16 29.08 3.77
N PRO A 19 9.00 29.24 5.10
CA PRO A 19 9.00 28.10 6.02
C PRO A 19 7.65 27.81 6.71
N THR A 20 7.65 26.73 7.51
CA THR A 20 6.69 26.41 8.59
C THR A 20 5.24 26.05 8.23
N SER A 21 4.97 24.78 7.91
CA SER A 21 3.74 24.07 8.36
C SER A 21 3.66 22.59 7.94
N ALA A 22 4.74 21.80 8.01
CA ALA A 22 4.64 20.42 7.50
C ALA A 22 5.59 19.43 8.19
N SER A 23 5.39 19.22 9.50
CA SER A 23 5.71 17.95 10.14
C SER A 23 5.03 17.90 11.52
N ARG A 24 3.70 17.86 11.53
CA ARG A 24 3.00 17.32 12.70
C ARG A 24 2.77 15.85 12.40
N GLN A 25 3.31 14.99 13.26
CA GLN A 25 3.21 13.54 13.17
C GLN A 25 1.73 13.12 13.06
N PRO A 26 1.41 12.05 12.30
CA PRO A 26 0.03 11.60 12.10
C PRO A 26 -0.71 11.30 13.42
N LEU A 27 0.01 10.92 14.48
CA LEU A 27 -0.53 10.73 15.84
C LEU A 27 -1.05 12.03 16.48
N GLN A 28 -0.42 13.17 16.20
CA GLN A 28 -0.81 14.45 16.78
C GLN A 28 -2.08 15.00 16.14
N ARG A 29 -2.33 14.68 14.85
CA ARG A 29 -3.61 14.97 14.19
C ARG A 29 -4.78 14.12 14.73
N MET A 30 -4.50 12.92 15.26
CA MET A 30 -5.52 12.09 15.90
C MET A 30 -5.93 12.61 17.29
N LEU A 31 -5.00 13.18 18.04
CA LEU A 31 -5.27 13.76 19.37
C LEU A 31 -6.03 15.09 19.26
N ASP A 32 -5.64 15.97 18.33
CA ASP A 32 -6.34 17.24 18.10
C ASP A 32 -7.79 17.03 17.63
N ARG A 33 -8.08 15.92 16.94
CA ARG A 33 -9.44 15.58 16.49
C ARG A 33 -10.34 15.04 17.61
N ARG A 34 -9.78 14.50 18.70
CA ARG A 34 -10.55 14.04 19.87
C ARG A 34 -10.94 15.18 20.81
N MET A 35 -10.14 16.24 20.90
CA MET A 35 -10.42 17.38 21.79
C MET A 35 -11.55 18.29 21.29
N LEU A 36 -11.88 18.24 19.99
CA LEU A 36 -12.99 19.01 19.40
C LEU A 36 -14.31 18.23 19.29
N SER A 37 -14.35 16.95 19.68
CA SER A 37 -15.53 16.07 19.52
C SER A 37 -16.32 15.82 20.82
N VAL A 38 -15.98 16.48 21.93
CA VAL A 38 -16.68 16.30 23.22
C VAL A 38 -17.89 17.25 23.39
N SER A 39 -18.17 18.11 22.40
CA SER A 39 -19.26 19.11 22.48
C SER A 39 -20.54 18.76 21.72
N THR A 40 -20.83 17.47 21.48
CA THR A 40 -22.14 17.05 20.93
C THR A 40 -22.74 15.94 21.77
N PHE A 41 -23.30 16.40 22.89
CA PHE A 41 -24.29 15.70 23.69
C PHE A 41 -25.65 15.74 22.94
N VAL A 42 -26.50 14.75 23.24
CA VAL A 42 -27.95 14.70 22.95
C VAL A 42 -28.36 14.42 21.49
N SER A 43 -28.66 13.15 21.21
CA SER A 43 -29.91 12.78 20.56
C SER A 43 -30.29 11.37 20.97
N SER A 44 -31.44 11.29 21.63
CA SER A 44 -32.21 10.12 21.98
C SER A 44 -32.36 9.15 20.81
N ASN A 45 -32.37 7.85 21.09
CA ASN A 45 -33.35 6.97 20.48
C ASN A 45 -33.63 5.81 21.43
N ALA A 46 -34.92 5.73 21.78
CA ALA A 46 -35.54 4.61 22.45
C ALA A 46 -35.42 3.36 21.57
N SER A 47 -35.07 2.24 22.19
CA SER A 47 -35.40 0.93 21.64
C SER A 47 -35.62 -0.02 22.81
N ASP A 48 -36.89 -0.32 23.02
CA ASP A 48 -37.39 -1.43 23.80
C ASP A 48 -36.64 -2.72 23.46
N THR A 49 -36.19 -3.44 24.49
CA THR A 49 -35.97 -4.89 24.36
C THR A 49 -36.39 -5.59 25.66
N PRO A 50 -37.13 -6.71 25.56
CA PRO A 50 -37.81 -7.33 26.67
C PRO A 50 -36.88 -8.22 27.52
N LEU A 51 -37.31 -8.37 28.77
CA LEU A 51 -36.82 -9.31 29.78
C LEU A 51 -36.50 -10.69 29.18
N ALA A 52 -35.29 -11.18 29.46
CA ALA A 52 -34.99 -12.60 29.49
C ALA A 52 -34.41 -12.96 30.86
N SER A 53 -35.21 -13.73 31.58
CA SER A 53 -34.99 -14.45 32.81
C SER A 53 -33.84 -15.44 32.71
N GLN A 54 -32.98 -15.50 33.75
CA GLN A 54 -32.07 -16.59 34.16
C GLN A 54 -30.95 -15.95 35.00
N THR A 55 -30.53 -16.43 36.17
CA THR A 55 -30.67 -17.71 36.86
C THR A 55 -30.49 -17.45 38.35
N ALA A 56 -31.34 -18.05 39.17
CA ALA A 56 -31.12 -18.18 40.60
C ALA A 56 -29.93 -19.12 40.83
N ARG A 57 -28.74 -18.56 41.04
CA ARG A 57 -27.63 -19.29 41.68
C ARG A 57 -27.60 -18.89 43.14
N GLU A 58 -28.11 -19.80 43.94
CA GLU A 58 -28.10 -19.80 45.40
C GLU A 58 -26.66 -19.87 45.91
N PHE A 59 -26.01 -18.70 45.97
CA PHE A 59 -24.68 -18.54 46.54
C PHE A 59 -24.84 -18.45 48.06
N ARG A 60 -24.78 -19.61 48.74
CA ARG A 60 -24.64 -19.69 50.20
C ARG A 60 -23.35 -18.97 50.61
N ARG A 61 -23.48 -17.69 50.98
CA ARG A 61 -22.40 -16.95 51.63
C ARG A 61 -22.14 -17.58 53.01
N PRO A 62 -20.87 -17.78 53.41
CA PRO A 62 -20.56 -18.07 54.79
C PRO A 62 -21.05 -16.89 55.62
N ARG A 63 -21.88 -17.17 56.63
CA ARG A 63 -22.28 -16.21 57.66
C ARG A 63 -21.00 -15.71 58.32
N SER A 64 -20.50 -14.55 57.89
CA SER A 64 -19.40 -13.88 58.56
C SER A 64 -19.89 -13.56 59.96
N THR A 65 -19.33 -14.23 60.95
CA THR A 65 -19.52 -13.94 62.36
C THR A 65 -18.89 -12.58 62.64
N TRP A 66 -19.67 -11.52 62.45
CA TRP A 66 -19.34 -10.18 62.92
C TRP A 66 -19.42 -10.18 64.44
N PRO A 67 -18.38 -9.77 65.18
CA PRO A 67 -18.48 -9.40 66.59
C PRO A 67 -19.05 -7.97 66.78
N ASP A 68 -19.53 -7.33 65.69
CA ASP A 68 -19.85 -5.89 65.60
C ASP A 68 -21.32 -5.68 65.19
N VAL A 69 -22.20 -6.58 65.65
CA VAL A 69 -23.65 -6.48 65.46
C VAL A 69 -24.12 -5.22 66.18
N MET A 70 -24.75 -4.30 65.44
CA MET A 70 -25.50 -3.18 66.05
C MET A 70 -26.37 -3.79 67.16
N PRO A 71 -26.18 -3.42 68.45
CA PRO A 71 -26.80 -4.14 69.55
C PRO A 71 -28.31 -4.24 69.27
N GLU A 72 -28.83 -5.46 69.22
CA GLU A 72 -30.19 -5.78 68.73
C GLU A 72 -31.20 -4.76 69.29
N ALA A 73 -31.68 -3.85 68.41
CA ALA A 73 -32.92 -3.05 68.43
C ALA A 73 -33.46 -2.44 69.75
N ILE A 74 -32.82 -2.64 70.90
CA ILE A 74 -33.30 -2.29 72.23
C ILE A 74 -32.73 -0.93 72.67
N LEU A 75 -31.69 -0.42 71.99
CA LEU A 75 -31.05 0.84 72.36
C LEU A 75 -31.84 2.09 71.96
N PHE A 76 -32.75 2.01 70.98
CA PHE A 76 -33.54 3.17 70.55
C PHE A 76 -35.04 2.87 70.61
N PRO A 77 -35.62 2.79 71.82
CA PRO A 77 -37.06 2.60 71.96
C PRO A 77 -37.81 3.74 71.25
N ALA A 78 -38.68 3.37 70.30
CA ALA A 78 -39.38 4.30 69.40
C ALA A 78 -40.10 5.44 70.13
N ASN A 79 -40.50 5.22 71.38
CA ASN A 79 -41.36 6.12 72.14
C ASN A 79 -40.63 6.96 73.19
N LYS A 80 -39.31 6.85 73.36
CA LYS A 80 -38.58 7.63 74.39
C LYS A 80 -37.76 8.75 73.77
N PRO A 81 -37.78 9.97 74.35
CA PRO A 81 -36.97 11.09 73.88
C PRO A 81 -35.50 10.67 73.85
N THR A 82 -34.86 10.99 72.74
CA THR A 82 -33.48 10.60 72.49
C THR A 82 -32.56 11.31 73.49
N SER A 83 -31.72 10.54 74.19
CA SER A 83 -30.73 11.08 75.12
C SER A 83 -29.45 11.49 74.40
N ARG A 84 -28.67 12.41 75.00
CA ARG A 84 -27.30 12.71 74.54
C ARG A 84 -26.42 11.47 74.48
N ALA A 85 -26.68 10.49 75.37
CA ALA A 85 -25.97 9.21 75.37
C ALA A 85 -26.25 8.41 74.08
N ASP A 86 -27.51 8.37 73.64
CA ASP A 86 -27.97 7.65 72.44
C ASP A 86 -27.28 8.18 71.18
N ALA A 87 -27.21 9.51 71.04
CA ALA A 87 -26.49 10.16 69.96
C ALA A 87 -24.98 9.84 69.97
N GLN A 88 -24.35 9.77 71.16
CA GLN A 88 -22.95 9.36 71.27
C GLN A 88 -22.72 7.89 70.89
N VAL A 89 -23.65 7.00 71.26
CA VAL A 89 -23.59 5.58 70.88
C VAL A 89 -23.69 5.44 69.37
N LEU A 90 -24.64 6.12 68.73
CA LEU A 90 -24.78 6.13 67.28
C LEU A 90 -23.51 6.64 66.58
N ALA A 91 -22.96 7.76 67.04
CA ALA A 91 -21.74 8.34 66.47
C ALA A 91 -20.54 7.38 66.57
N ARG A 92 -20.39 6.69 67.72
CA ARG A 92 -19.34 5.67 67.90
C ARG A 92 -19.55 4.47 66.98
N TRP A 93 -20.78 3.99 66.84
CA TRP A 93 -21.09 2.87 65.95
C TRP A 93 -20.81 3.19 64.48
N VAL A 94 -21.27 4.35 63.99
CA VAL A 94 -20.99 4.81 62.62
C VAL A 94 -19.48 4.96 62.40
N SER A 95 -18.76 5.57 63.35
CA SER A 95 -17.30 5.75 63.27
C SER A 95 -16.55 4.42 63.27
N SER A 96 -16.95 3.47 64.14
CA SER A 96 -16.36 2.12 64.20
C SER A 96 -16.58 1.39 62.87
N SER A 97 -17.80 1.45 62.33
CA SER A 97 -18.14 0.84 61.05
C SER A 97 -17.25 1.39 59.93
N PHE A 98 -17.11 2.71 59.82
CA PHE A 98 -16.21 3.34 58.85
C PHE A 98 -14.75 2.93 59.04
N GLN A 99 -14.25 2.85 60.27
CA GLN A 99 -12.88 2.39 60.54
C GLN A 99 -12.68 0.95 60.10
N THR A 100 -13.66 0.07 60.33
CA THR A 100 -13.63 -1.32 59.87
C THR A 100 -13.58 -1.41 58.35
N TYR A 101 -14.39 -0.61 57.64
CA TYR A 101 -14.31 -0.52 56.18
C TYR A 101 -12.99 0.05 55.68
N ALA A 102 -12.48 1.11 56.30
CA ALA A 102 -11.19 1.70 55.94
C ALA A 102 -10.03 0.69 56.14
N LYS A 103 -10.08 -0.12 57.19
CA LYS A 103 -9.10 -1.20 57.43
C LYS A 103 -9.20 -2.30 56.36
N ARG A 104 -10.42 -2.73 56.00
CA ARG A 104 -10.62 -3.72 54.93
C ARG A 104 -10.14 -3.19 53.57
N SER A 105 -10.43 -1.91 53.28
CA SER A 105 -9.98 -1.25 52.05
C SER A 105 -8.45 -1.22 51.96
N LYS A 106 -7.75 -0.83 53.04
CA LYS A 106 -6.28 -0.82 53.09
C LYS A 106 -5.65 -2.22 52.98
N GLN A 107 -6.32 -3.25 53.51
CA GLN A 107 -5.87 -4.64 53.36
C GLN A 107 -6.03 -5.11 51.90
N ALA A 108 -7.08 -4.66 51.21
CA ALA A 108 -7.28 -4.94 49.80
C ALA A 108 -6.21 -4.25 48.93
N ASP A 109 -5.75 -3.04 49.26
CA ASP A 109 -4.71 -2.34 48.49
C ASP A 109 -3.38 -3.12 48.37
N SER A 110 -3.12 -4.06 49.29
CA SER A 110 -1.90 -4.89 49.27
C SER A 110 -1.94 -6.00 48.21
N LYS A 111 -3.09 -6.23 47.57
CA LYS A 111 -3.34 -7.32 46.62
C LYS A 111 -4.23 -6.76 45.51
N GLU A 112 -3.70 -6.55 44.30
CA GLU A 112 -4.40 -5.93 43.15
C GLU A 112 -5.93 -5.98 43.29
N ILE A 113 -6.52 -4.84 43.70
CA ILE A 113 -7.96 -4.77 43.99
C ILE A 113 -8.69 -5.05 42.69
N CYS A 114 -9.46 -6.14 42.67
CA CYS A 114 -10.43 -6.37 41.62
C CYS A 114 -11.56 -5.34 41.77
N GLU A 115 -11.99 -4.68 40.68
CA GLU A 115 -13.11 -3.72 40.68
C GLU A 115 -14.39 -4.29 41.36
N GLU A 116 -14.55 -5.60 41.29
CA GLU A 116 -15.65 -6.33 41.92
C GLU A 116 -15.65 -6.21 43.45
N ASP A 117 -14.47 -6.17 44.07
CA ASP A 117 -14.34 -6.11 45.53
C ASP A 117 -14.60 -4.71 46.06
N LEU A 118 -14.19 -3.67 45.33
CA LEU A 118 -14.59 -2.29 45.64
C LEU A 118 -16.12 -2.13 45.56
N THR A 119 -16.73 -2.70 44.53
CA THR A 119 -18.19 -2.65 44.36
C THR A 119 -18.92 -3.34 45.52
N LYS A 120 -18.43 -4.50 45.97
CA LYS A 120 -18.97 -5.20 47.15
C LYS A 120 -18.80 -4.36 48.42
N MET A 121 -17.64 -3.77 48.66
CA MET A 121 -17.40 -2.92 49.83
C MET A 121 -18.36 -1.74 49.89
N VAL A 122 -18.60 -1.07 48.76
CA VAL A 122 -19.59 0.01 48.69
C VAL A 122 -21.00 -0.50 48.98
N GLN A 123 -21.39 -1.65 48.41
CA GLN A 123 -22.70 -2.27 48.67
C GLN A 123 -22.91 -2.65 50.14
N GLU A 124 -21.85 -3.05 50.86
CA GLU A 124 -21.93 -3.37 52.29
C GLU A 124 -21.99 -2.11 53.17
N LEU A 125 -21.37 -1.00 52.73
CA LEU A 125 -21.36 0.27 53.48
C LEU A 125 -22.70 1.02 53.40
N VAL A 126 -23.42 0.91 52.28
CA VAL A 126 -24.70 1.62 52.08
C VAL A 126 -25.74 1.30 53.17
N PRO A 127 -26.01 0.03 53.53
CA PRO A 127 -26.93 -0.30 54.62
C PRO A 127 -26.54 0.33 55.96
N VAL A 128 -25.25 0.40 56.29
CA VAL A 128 -24.76 1.01 57.54
C VAL A 128 -25.10 2.50 57.58
N LEU A 129 -24.86 3.20 56.46
CA LEU A 129 -25.20 4.61 56.33
C LEU A 129 -26.71 4.86 56.40
N SER A 130 -27.50 4.03 55.72
CA SER A 130 -28.96 4.12 55.74
C SER A 130 -29.53 3.92 57.15
N ILE A 131 -29.01 2.94 57.91
CA ILE A 131 -29.40 2.73 59.31
C ILE A 131 -29.03 3.95 60.16
N GLY A 132 -27.78 4.43 60.05
CA GLY A 132 -27.31 5.58 60.82
C GLY A 132 -28.15 6.83 60.58
N LEU A 133 -28.51 7.09 59.33
CA LEU A 133 -29.30 8.26 58.98
C LEU A 133 -30.78 8.13 59.35
N ASN A 134 -31.39 6.95 59.16
CA ASN A 134 -32.77 6.72 59.59
C ASN A 134 -32.93 6.93 61.10
N GLU A 135 -31.91 6.56 61.87
CA GLU A 135 -31.88 6.85 63.30
C GLU A 135 -31.75 8.36 63.57
N VAL A 136 -30.89 9.09 62.87
CA VAL A 136 -30.84 10.57 62.97
C VAL A 136 -32.20 11.20 62.63
N VAL A 137 -32.85 10.76 61.56
CA VAL A 137 -34.19 11.22 61.18
C VAL A 137 -35.19 10.95 62.32
N ARG A 138 -35.15 9.76 62.92
CA ARG A 138 -36.00 9.42 64.08
C ARG A 138 -35.76 10.40 65.26
N GLN A 139 -34.50 10.65 65.60
CA GLN A 139 -34.11 11.56 66.69
C GLN A 139 -34.59 13.00 66.42
N VAL A 140 -34.44 13.48 65.19
CA VAL A 140 -34.90 14.82 64.78
C VAL A 140 -36.42 14.90 64.79
N SER A 141 -37.13 13.92 64.23
CA SER A 141 -38.60 13.85 64.21
C SER A 141 -39.21 13.86 65.60
N GLN A 142 -38.52 13.28 66.58
CA GLN A 142 -38.97 13.26 67.96
C GLN A 142 -38.88 14.63 68.65
N HIS A 143 -37.90 15.45 68.29
CA HIS A 143 -37.77 16.81 68.80
C HIS A 143 -38.68 17.79 68.03
N CYS A 144 -38.73 17.68 66.71
CA CYS A 144 -39.59 18.46 65.82
C CYS A 144 -39.94 17.61 64.60
N LEU A 145 -41.20 17.16 64.53
CA LEU A 145 -41.68 16.26 63.47
C LEU A 145 -41.43 16.82 62.07
N GLU A 146 -41.69 18.12 61.90
CA GLU A 146 -41.58 18.85 60.65
C GLU A 146 -40.13 18.84 60.13
N ARG A 147 -39.16 19.01 61.03
CA ARG A 147 -37.73 18.97 60.67
C ARG A 147 -37.31 17.58 60.24
N GLY A 148 -37.80 16.55 60.92
CA GLY A 148 -37.52 15.17 60.60
C GLY A 148 -38.10 14.76 59.24
N VAL A 149 -39.34 15.16 58.95
CA VAL A 149 -39.98 14.95 57.63
C VAL A 149 -39.19 15.64 56.50
N VAL A 150 -38.73 16.88 56.72
CA VAL A 150 -37.88 17.58 55.72
C VAL A 150 -36.56 16.86 55.52
N LEU A 151 -35.89 16.42 56.60
CA LEU A 151 -34.63 15.69 56.52
C LEU A 151 -34.78 14.35 55.78
N GLU A 152 -35.86 13.62 56.05
CA GLU A 152 -36.18 12.37 55.34
C GLU A 152 -36.39 12.62 53.85
N LYS A 153 -37.12 13.68 53.49
CA LYS A 153 -37.35 14.05 52.09
C LYS A 153 -36.04 14.38 51.36
N ILE A 154 -35.17 15.17 52.00
CA ILE A 154 -33.84 15.51 51.45
C ILE A 154 -33.03 14.24 51.22
N TRP A 155 -33.03 13.31 52.18
CA TRP A 155 -32.32 12.05 52.05
C TRP A 155 -32.84 11.19 50.89
N ARG A 156 -34.16 10.99 50.81
CA ARG A 156 -34.78 10.20 49.72
C ARG A 156 -34.40 10.77 48.36
N THR A 157 -34.50 12.09 48.19
CA THR A 157 -34.09 12.77 46.95
C THR A 157 -32.59 12.59 46.68
N TYR A 158 -31.73 12.63 47.70
CA TYR A 158 -30.30 12.38 47.53
C TYR A 158 -30.01 10.94 47.09
N VAL A 159 -30.69 9.94 47.68
CA VAL A 159 -30.56 8.53 47.29
C VAL A 159 -31.02 8.32 45.85
N GLU A 160 -32.16 8.88 45.46
CA GLU A 160 -32.67 8.81 44.08
C GLU A 160 -31.68 9.40 43.07
N LEU A 161 -31.11 10.59 43.36
CA LEU A 161 -30.08 11.21 42.51
C LEU A 161 -28.82 10.35 42.41
N PHE A 162 -28.40 9.75 43.52
CA PHE A 162 -27.24 8.88 43.55
C PHE A 162 -27.46 7.58 42.76
N GLU A 163 -28.64 6.97 42.89
CA GLU A 163 -29.03 5.81 42.10
C GLU A 163 -29.09 6.13 40.61
N GLN A 164 -29.63 7.29 40.23
CA GLN A 164 -29.62 7.77 38.85
C GLN A 164 -28.18 7.93 38.33
N ALA A 165 -27.31 8.62 39.07
CA ALA A 165 -25.92 8.82 38.68
C ALA A 165 -25.13 7.49 38.56
N LEU A 166 -25.40 6.52 39.45
CA LEU A 166 -24.85 5.18 39.34
C LEU A 166 -25.38 4.43 38.12
N GLY A 167 -26.67 4.59 37.80
CA GLY A 167 -27.28 4.04 36.58
C GLY A 167 -26.57 4.56 35.33
N GLU A 168 -26.43 5.89 35.21
CA GLU A 168 -25.74 6.55 34.10
C GLU A 168 -24.28 6.10 33.99
N SER A 169 -23.57 5.99 35.12
CA SER A 169 -22.18 5.51 35.16
C SER A 169 -22.05 4.05 34.69
N ARG A 170 -22.97 3.17 35.09
CA ARG A 170 -22.99 1.77 34.64
C ARG A 170 -23.28 1.65 33.15
N GLU A 171 -24.21 2.45 32.64
CA GLU A 171 -24.48 2.50 31.20
C GLU A 171 -23.29 3.01 30.40
N ALA A 172 -22.63 4.08 30.88
CA ALA A 172 -21.42 4.61 30.27
C ALA A 172 -20.32 3.55 30.22
N LEU A 173 -20.12 2.81 31.32
CA LEU A 173 -19.17 1.70 31.39
C LEU A 173 -19.53 0.59 30.40
N ARG A 174 -20.81 0.21 30.29
CA ARG A 174 -21.27 -0.77 29.30
C ARG A 174 -20.97 -0.32 27.87
N ARG A 175 -21.29 0.93 27.51
CA ARG A 175 -20.98 1.50 26.19
C ARG A 175 -19.48 1.49 25.92
N GLN A 176 -18.65 1.73 26.93
CA GLN A 176 -17.19 1.65 26.79
C GLN A 176 -16.73 0.21 26.54
N LYS A 177 -17.22 -0.76 27.31
CA LYS A 177 -16.93 -2.19 27.12
C LYS A 177 -17.33 -2.68 25.73
N ASP A 178 -18.49 -2.25 25.24
CA ASP A 178 -18.93 -2.59 23.87
C ASP A 178 -18.02 -1.96 22.81
N LYS A 179 -17.55 -0.73 23.01
CA LYS A 179 -16.59 -0.06 22.11
C LYS A 179 -15.23 -0.76 22.13
N THR A 180 -14.72 -1.15 23.30
CA THR A 180 -13.44 -1.87 23.41
C THR A 180 -13.54 -3.25 22.75
N ALA A 181 -14.64 -3.98 22.97
CA ALA A 181 -14.87 -5.27 22.32
C ALA A 181 -14.90 -5.17 20.78
N LYS A 182 -15.57 -4.13 20.23
CA LYS A 182 -15.57 -3.86 18.78
C LYS A 182 -14.17 -3.53 18.26
N ALA A 183 -13.40 -2.73 18.99
CA ALA A 183 -12.03 -2.39 18.62
C ALA A 183 -11.11 -3.61 18.65
N GLU A 184 -11.27 -4.50 19.64
CA GLU A 184 -10.53 -5.77 19.72
C GLU A 184 -10.86 -6.71 18.55
N ALA A 185 -12.15 -6.83 18.19
CA ALA A 185 -12.58 -7.62 17.05
C ALA A 185 -11.99 -7.10 15.72
N GLU A 186 -12.00 -5.79 15.50
CA GLU A 186 -11.39 -5.17 14.31
C GLU A 186 -9.87 -5.38 14.28
N LEU A 187 -9.21 -5.24 15.43
CA LEU A 187 -7.78 -5.47 15.55
C LEU A 187 -7.44 -6.93 15.21
N GLN A 188 -8.24 -7.88 15.67
CA GLN A 188 -8.07 -9.29 15.33
C GLN A 188 -8.25 -9.52 13.82
N ARG A 189 -9.27 -8.93 13.20
CA ARG A 189 -9.48 -9.03 11.74
C ARG A 189 -8.26 -8.54 10.96
N VAL A 190 -7.69 -7.40 11.34
CA VAL A 190 -6.49 -6.83 10.69
C VAL A 190 -5.26 -7.74 10.89
N ARG A 191 -5.12 -8.39 12.05
CA ARG A 191 -4.06 -9.38 12.26
C ARG A 191 -4.22 -10.57 11.32
N ASP A 192 -5.44 -11.08 11.18
CA ASP A 192 -5.74 -12.22 10.32
C ASP A 192 -5.43 -11.86 8.84
N GLU A 193 -5.89 -10.70 8.36
CA GLU A 193 -5.56 -10.18 7.01
C GLU A 193 -4.04 -10.03 6.81
N ALA A 194 -3.31 -9.51 7.80
CA ALA A 194 -1.86 -9.37 7.73
C ALA A 194 -1.15 -10.73 7.66
N THR A 195 -1.64 -11.73 8.39
CA THR A 195 -1.11 -13.10 8.30
C THR A 195 -1.40 -13.76 6.95
N GLU A 196 -2.60 -13.55 6.40
CA GLU A 196 -2.97 -14.04 5.07
C GLU A 196 -2.10 -13.41 3.97
N LEU A 197 -1.89 -12.10 4.03
CA LEU A 197 -0.99 -11.39 3.09
C LEU A 197 0.44 -11.90 3.19
N LYS A 198 0.96 -12.13 4.42
CA LYS A 198 2.28 -12.73 4.64
C LYS A 198 2.39 -14.13 4.04
N ALA A 199 1.31 -14.92 4.11
CA ALA A 199 1.27 -16.26 3.52
C ALA A 199 1.23 -16.22 1.97
N LYS A 200 0.54 -15.26 1.36
CA LYS A 200 0.42 -15.12 -0.11
C LYS A 200 1.68 -14.55 -0.78
N HIS A 201 2.41 -13.68 -0.08
CA HIS A 201 3.60 -13.00 -0.61
C HIS A 201 4.70 -13.94 -1.17
N PRO A 202 5.14 -15.01 -0.48
CA PRO A 202 6.18 -15.91 -1.01
C PRO A 202 5.74 -16.60 -2.31
N ALA A 203 4.48 -17.04 -2.40
CA ALA A 203 3.96 -17.67 -3.62
C ALA A 203 3.98 -16.70 -4.84
N GLN A 204 3.71 -15.41 -4.61
CA GLN A 204 3.81 -14.39 -5.66
C GLN A 204 5.27 -14.15 -6.08
N LEU A 205 6.19 -14.09 -5.11
CA LEU A 205 7.62 -13.98 -5.41
C LEU A 205 8.15 -15.19 -6.19
N ASP A 206 7.72 -16.40 -5.83
CA ASP A 206 8.12 -17.61 -6.53
C ASP A 206 7.59 -17.63 -7.97
N LYS A 207 6.33 -17.22 -8.18
CA LYS A 207 5.76 -17.08 -9.53
C LYS A 207 6.51 -16.05 -10.37
N LEU A 208 6.87 -14.90 -9.79
CA LEU A 208 7.64 -13.86 -10.47
C LEU A 208 9.05 -14.36 -10.79
N ARG A 209 9.71 -15.04 -9.84
CA ARG A 209 11.00 -15.68 -10.03
C ARG A 209 10.97 -16.69 -11.18
N GLN A 210 10.00 -17.60 -11.19
CA GLN A 210 9.82 -18.57 -12.27
C GLN A 210 9.61 -17.89 -13.62
N THR A 211 8.76 -16.86 -13.67
CA THR A 211 8.50 -16.10 -14.90
C THR A 211 9.77 -15.45 -15.45
N LEU A 212 10.58 -14.86 -14.56
CA LEU A 212 11.86 -14.26 -14.95
C LEU A 212 12.85 -15.31 -15.43
N THR A 213 13.02 -16.42 -14.71
CA THR A 213 13.90 -17.53 -15.13
C THR A 213 13.53 -18.03 -16.52
N THR A 214 12.25 -18.33 -16.77
CA THR A 214 11.78 -18.79 -18.09
C THR A 214 12.05 -17.75 -19.19
N LYS A 215 11.88 -16.45 -18.90
CA LYS A 215 12.17 -15.39 -19.87
C LYS A 215 13.67 -15.22 -20.15
N PHE A 216 14.51 -15.37 -19.12
CA PHE A 216 15.96 -15.37 -19.29
C PHE A 216 16.41 -16.57 -20.14
N ASP A 217 15.93 -17.77 -19.84
CA ASP A 217 16.23 -18.98 -20.60
C ASP A 217 15.78 -18.84 -22.06
N GLN A 218 14.57 -18.31 -22.28
CA GLN A 218 14.07 -18.02 -23.62
C GLN A 218 15.02 -17.08 -24.38
N ARG A 219 15.41 -15.94 -23.79
CA ARG A 219 16.30 -14.97 -24.43
C ARG A 219 17.70 -15.52 -24.64
N GLN A 220 18.21 -16.30 -23.70
CA GLN A 220 19.50 -16.97 -23.83
C GLN A 220 19.49 -17.94 -25.01
N ASN A 221 18.44 -18.75 -25.15
CA ASN A 221 18.29 -19.68 -26.27
C ASN A 221 18.14 -18.95 -27.61
N GLU A 222 17.35 -17.88 -27.68
CA GLU A 222 17.23 -17.04 -28.87
C GLU A 222 18.58 -16.44 -29.29
N LEU A 223 19.36 -15.91 -28.35
CA LEU A 223 20.70 -15.37 -28.63
C LEU A 223 21.68 -16.44 -29.09
N VAL A 224 21.65 -17.63 -28.47
CA VAL A 224 22.46 -18.78 -28.91
C VAL A 224 22.11 -19.18 -30.34
N GLN A 225 20.82 -19.24 -30.68
CA GLN A 225 20.35 -19.53 -32.04
C GLN A 225 20.78 -18.48 -33.07
N GLN A 226 20.72 -17.19 -32.72
CA GLN A 226 21.22 -16.12 -33.60
C GLN A 226 22.73 -16.27 -33.84
N LEU A 227 23.48 -16.54 -32.78
CA LEU A 227 24.93 -16.72 -32.84
C LEU A 227 25.30 -17.93 -33.72
N THR A 228 24.60 -19.05 -33.58
CA THR A 228 24.83 -20.23 -34.44
C THR A 228 24.48 -19.96 -35.90
N SER A 229 23.36 -19.26 -36.19
CA SER A 229 22.99 -18.85 -37.55
C SER A 229 24.09 -18.00 -38.18
N THR A 230 24.49 -16.91 -37.52
CA THR A 230 25.53 -16.00 -38.02
C THR A 230 26.88 -16.69 -38.21
N ARG A 231 27.24 -17.66 -37.35
CA ARG A 231 28.46 -18.47 -37.54
C ARG A 231 28.37 -19.35 -38.78
N SER A 232 27.21 -19.97 -39.02
CA SER A 232 26.99 -20.82 -40.20
C SER A 232 27.04 -20.01 -41.49
N GLU A 233 26.43 -18.82 -41.51
CA GLU A 233 26.47 -17.88 -42.64
C GLU A 233 27.90 -17.39 -42.90
N ASN A 234 28.62 -16.97 -41.86
CA ASN A 234 30.02 -16.57 -41.99
C ASN A 234 30.90 -17.70 -42.53
N ARG A 235 30.63 -18.94 -42.14
CA ARG A 235 31.35 -20.11 -42.68
C ARG A 235 31.03 -20.32 -44.16
N ALA A 236 29.77 -20.26 -44.54
CA ALA A 236 29.34 -20.38 -45.93
C ALA A 236 29.94 -19.27 -46.81
N LEU A 237 29.94 -18.02 -46.33
CA LEU A 237 30.56 -16.89 -47.03
C LEU A 237 32.08 -17.05 -47.19
N LYS A 238 32.77 -17.57 -46.16
CA LYS A 238 34.21 -17.86 -46.26
C LYS A 238 34.50 -18.92 -47.31
N VAL A 239 33.77 -20.03 -47.30
CA VAL A 239 33.89 -21.09 -48.32
C VAL A 239 33.62 -20.53 -49.71
N HIS A 240 32.55 -19.75 -49.87
CA HIS A 240 32.24 -19.13 -51.15
C HIS A 240 33.33 -18.16 -51.63
N LEU A 241 33.91 -17.37 -50.73
CA LEU A 241 35.01 -16.46 -51.04
C LEU A 241 36.26 -17.24 -51.48
N GLU A 242 36.59 -18.34 -50.79
CA GLU A 242 37.70 -19.23 -51.16
C GLU A 242 37.48 -19.86 -52.54
N GLU A 243 36.26 -20.33 -52.85
CA GLU A 243 35.90 -20.83 -54.17
C GLU A 243 36.07 -19.77 -55.27
N GLN A 244 35.63 -18.53 -55.01
CA GLN A 244 35.77 -17.42 -55.96
C GLN A 244 37.24 -17.05 -56.18
N LEU A 245 38.04 -17.02 -55.12
CA LEU A 245 39.49 -16.78 -55.24
C LEU A 245 40.18 -17.91 -56.00
N SER A 246 39.80 -19.16 -55.77
CA SER A 246 40.31 -20.32 -56.51
C SER A 246 39.97 -20.24 -58.00
N LYS A 247 38.70 -19.92 -58.32
CA LYS A 247 38.28 -19.67 -59.72
C LYS A 247 39.06 -18.52 -60.33
N GLN A 248 39.19 -17.38 -59.64
CA GLN A 248 39.95 -16.25 -60.13
C GLN A 248 41.41 -16.62 -60.41
N HIS A 249 42.04 -17.39 -59.52
CA HIS A 249 43.41 -17.85 -59.70
C HIS A 249 43.56 -18.81 -60.88
N ALA A 250 42.60 -19.72 -61.08
CA ALA A 250 42.59 -20.64 -62.22
C ALA A 250 42.45 -19.91 -63.56
N TRP A 251 41.57 -18.91 -63.65
CA TRP A 251 41.35 -18.13 -64.88
C TRP A 251 42.47 -17.12 -65.14
N PHE A 252 43.08 -16.59 -64.08
CA PHE A 252 44.13 -15.57 -64.17
C PHE A 252 45.27 -15.88 -63.18
N PRO A 253 46.17 -16.82 -63.50
CA PRO A 253 47.23 -17.26 -62.57
C PRO A 253 48.14 -16.12 -62.11
N MET A 254 48.40 -15.16 -63.00
CA MET A 254 49.24 -13.99 -62.73
C MET A 254 48.45 -12.77 -62.20
N PHE A 255 47.17 -12.94 -61.82
CA PHE A 255 46.31 -11.82 -61.39
C PHE A 255 46.89 -11.06 -60.20
N ALA A 256 47.51 -11.75 -59.24
CA ALA A 256 48.12 -11.10 -58.08
C ALA A 256 49.18 -10.08 -58.52
N ILE A 257 50.02 -10.45 -59.50
CA ILE A 257 51.07 -9.59 -60.06
C ILE A 257 50.45 -8.44 -60.85
N TYR A 258 49.43 -8.71 -61.66
CA TYR A 258 48.76 -7.68 -62.46
C TYR A 258 47.95 -6.67 -61.62
N LYS A 259 47.28 -7.12 -60.55
CA LYS A 259 46.42 -6.31 -59.69
C LYS A 259 47.18 -5.14 -59.05
N GLU A 260 48.45 -5.34 -58.73
CA GLU A 260 49.31 -4.35 -58.07
C GLU A 260 50.32 -3.70 -59.02
N SER A 261 50.38 -4.18 -60.27
CA SER A 261 51.26 -3.66 -61.31
C SER A 261 51.04 -2.17 -61.58
N ARG A 262 52.11 -1.50 -62.01
CA ARG A 262 52.08 -0.09 -62.44
C ARG A 262 51.17 0.13 -63.64
N TYR A 263 50.98 -0.89 -64.49
CA TYR A 263 50.08 -0.85 -65.64
C TYR A 263 48.61 -0.67 -65.23
N ARG A 264 48.15 -1.36 -64.19
CA ARG A 264 46.78 -1.17 -63.68
C ARG A 264 46.58 0.25 -63.15
N ARG A 265 47.56 0.78 -62.41
CA ARG A 265 47.53 2.18 -61.94
C ARG A 265 47.58 3.18 -63.09
N ALA A 266 48.33 2.92 -64.16
CA ALA A 266 48.36 3.77 -65.35
C ALA A 266 47.03 3.74 -66.12
N LEU A 267 46.37 2.58 -66.21
CA LEU A 267 45.03 2.44 -66.80
C LEU A 267 43.95 3.14 -65.97
N LEU A 268 44.00 3.01 -64.63
CA LEU A 268 43.08 3.70 -63.73
C LEU A 268 43.34 5.21 -63.67
N GLY A 269 44.60 5.64 -63.76
CA GLY A 269 45.01 7.05 -63.66
C GLY A 269 44.53 7.92 -64.82
N LYS A 270 44.34 7.37 -66.02
CA LYS A 270 43.69 8.09 -67.13
C LYS A 270 42.15 7.99 -67.10
N ALA A 271 41.60 7.13 -66.24
CA ALA A 271 40.21 6.74 -66.26
C ALA A 271 39.41 7.18 -65.02
N VAL A 272 39.93 8.10 -64.20
CA VAL A 272 39.17 8.77 -63.12
C VAL A 272 38.21 9.81 -63.73
N ALA A 273 37.28 9.33 -64.55
CA ALA A 273 36.01 10.02 -64.72
C ALA A 273 35.18 9.65 -63.49
N GLU A 274 34.72 10.66 -62.76
CA GLU A 274 33.96 10.50 -61.51
C GLU A 274 32.86 9.45 -61.68
N LEU A 275 33.06 8.27 -61.09
CA LEU A 275 32.00 7.28 -61.05
C LEU A 275 30.86 7.85 -60.19
N PRO A 276 29.63 7.92 -60.71
CA PRO A 276 28.49 8.43 -59.95
C PRO A 276 28.28 7.54 -58.71
N LYS A 277 28.55 8.10 -57.53
CA LYS A 277 28.53 7.40 -56.23
C LYS A 277 27.17 6.78 -55.87
N ALA A 278 26.10 7.15 -56.58
CA ALA A 278 24.73 6.73 -56.30
C ALA A 278 24.14 5.73 -57.34
N ALA A 279 24.90 5.24 -58.30
CA ALA A 279 24.39 4.28 -59.29
C ALA A 279 24.30 2.86 -58.71
N SER A 280 23.20 2.16 -58.95
CA SER A 280 23.08 0.71 -58.68
C SER A 280 24.20 -0.05 -59.39
N VAL A 281 24.56 -1.25 -58.89
CA VAL A 281 25.63 -2.08 -59.47
C VAL A 281 25.42 -2.29 -60.98
N GLU A 282 24.17 -2.48 -61.38
CA GLU A 282 23.74 -2.64 -62.78
C GLU A 282 23.99 -1.38 -63.62
N ALA A 283 23.68 -0.20 -63.09
CA ALA A 283 23.92 1.07 -63.78
C ALA A 283 25.42 1.36 -63.96
N ARG A 284 26.25 0.93 -63.00
CA ARG A 284 27.72 1.02 -63.14
C ARG A 284 28.23 0.08 -64.22
N LEU A 285 27.78 -1.17 -64.23
CA LEU A 285 28.12 -2.15 -65.26
C LEU A 285 27.71 -1.66 -66.66
N ALA A 286 26.51 -1.11 -66.81
CA ALA A 286 26.04 -0.55 -68.08
C ALA A 286 26.87 0.65 -68.55
N SER A 287 27.29 1.52 -67.62
CA SER A 287 28.16 2.67 -67.92
C SER A 287 29.56 2.22 -68.36
N ASP A 288 30.15 1.25 -67.65
CA ASP A 288 31.46 0.72 -68.00
C ASP A 288 31.43 -0.06 -69.32
N PHE A 289 30.38 -0.83 -69.56
CA PHE A 289 30.18 -1.50 -70.84
C PHE A 289 30.06 -0.48 -71.98
N ARG A 290 29.26 0.57 -71.78
CA ARG A 290 29.15 1.67 -72.75
C ARG A 290 30.51 2.31 -73.00
N ARG A 291 31.30 2.59 -71.96
CA ARG A 291 32.65 3.18 -72.08
C ARG A 291 33.60 2.27 -72.85
N THR A 292 33.58 0.97 -72.56
CA THR A 292 34.44 -0.03 -73.22
C THR A 292 34.09 -0.15 -74.71
N VAL A 293 32.79 -0.18 -75.04
CA VAL A 293 32.32 -0.14 -76.43
C VAL A 293 32.75 1.15 -77.13
N THR A 294 32.71 2.29 -76.43
CA THR A 294 33.07 3.60 -77.02
C THR A 294 34.58 3.73 -77.26
N LEU A 295 35.41 3.19 -76.36
CA LEU A 295 36.88 3.23 -76.49
C LEU A 295 37.42 2.22 -77.51
N GLY A 296 36.73 1.08 -77.71
CA GLY A 296 37.16 0.03 -78.63
C GLY A 296 36.70 0.21 -80.08
N CYS A 297 35.78 1.13 -80.38
CA CYS A 297 35.16 1.22 -81.71
C CYS A 297 35.56 2.50 -82.44
N SER A 298 36.71 2.48 -83.11
CA SER A 298 37.03 3.45 -84.16
C SER A 298 36.06 3.27 -85.34
N HIS A 299 35.09 4.18 -85.43
CA HIS A 299 34.20 4.50 -86.57
C HIS A 299 33.24 3.42 -87.14
N GLY A 300 33.50 2.12 -87.02
CA GLY A 300 32.66 1.09 -87.69
C GLY A 300 31.39 0.66 -86.93
N VAL A 301 31.45 0.54 -85.60
CA VAL A 301 30.40 -0.14 -84.82
C VAL A 301 29.28 0.81 -84.36
N ALA A 302 29.54 2.12 -84.30
CA ALA A 302 28.55 3.13 -83.94
C ALA A 302 27.35 3.13 -84.91
N LEU A 303 27.60 2.86 -86.20
CA LEU A 303 26.55 2.75 -87.22
C LEU A 303 25.72 1.45 -87.10
N LEU A 304 26.29 0.39 -86.52
CA LEU A 304 25.60 -0.89 -86.34
C LEU A 304 24.70 -0.85 -85.10
N LEU A 305 25.16 -0.24 -84.00
CA LEU A 305 24.36 -0.03 -82.80
C LEU A 305 23.24 0.99 -83.01
N SER A 306 23.47 2.06 -83.79
CA SER A 306 22.39 2.98 -84.16
C SER A 306 21.32 2.25 -84.99
N ARG A 307 21.72 1.36 -85.91
CA ARG A 307 20.79 0.56 -86.73
C ARG A 307 19.98 -0.43 -85.90
N ILE A 308 20.61 -1.13 -84.96
CA ILE A 308 19.94 -2.09 -84.07
C ILE A 308 19.01 -1.37 -83.08
N LEU A 309 19.40 -0.20 -82.56
CA LEU A 309 18.55 0.60 -81.67
C LEU A 309 17.38 1.28 -82.41
N SER A 310 17.49 1.48 -83.72
CA SER A 310 16.39 1.92 -84.58
C SER A 310 15.49 0.79 -85.06
N SER A 311 15.92 -0.49 -85.00
CA SER A 311 15.10 -1.65 -85.39
C SER A 311 14.31 -2.27 -84.23
N LEU A 312 14.44 -1.74 -83.01
CA LEU A 312 13.66 -2.20 -81.86
C LEU A 312 12.22 -1.64 -81.92
N PRO A 313 11.19 -2.50 -81.79
CA PRO A 313 9.78 -2.09 -81.86
C PRO A 313 9.44 -1.06 -80.78
N ALA A 314 8.59 -0.09 -81.13
CA ALA A 314 8.28 1.11 -80.32
C ALA A 314 7.80 0.82 -78.89
N ASP A 315 7.26 -0.38 -78.64
CA ASP A 315 6.75 -0.81 -77.33
C ASP A 315 7.84 -1.00 -76.27
N VAL A 316 9.07 -1.37 -76.68
CA VAL A 316 10.21 -1.47 -75.76
C VAL A 316 10.73 -0.08 -75.37
N ARG A 317 10.59 0.91 -76.28
CA ARG A 317 11.04 2.28 -76.03
C ARG A 317 10.12 3.02 -75.03
N ARG A 318 8.85 2.64 -74.88
CA ARG A 318 7.91 3.24 -73.89
C ARG A 318 8.05 2.68 -72.47
N ARG A 319 8.46 1.42 -72.27
CA ARG A 319 8.58 0.84 -70.92
C ARG A 319 9.73 1.40 -70.08
N SER A 320 10.76 1.97 -70.71
CA SER A 320 11.91 2.55 -70.01
C SER A 320 11.61 3.87 -69.29
N LEU A 321 10.54 4.59 -69.66
CA LEU A 321 10.16 5.86 -69.01
C LEU A 321 9.10 5.68 -67.91
N ALA A 322 8.35 4.57 -67.91
CA ALA A 322 7.32 4.31 -66.90
C ALA A 322 7.87 3.78 -65.55
N SER A 323 9.10 3.25 -65.51
CA SER A 323 9.66 2.60 -64.32
C SER A 323 10.24 3.55 -63.26
N GLN A 324 10.29 4.87 -63.48
CA GLN A 324 10.80 5.85 -62.50
C GLN A 324 9.72 6.54 -61.65
N SER A 325 8.44 6.32 -61.92
CA SER A 325 7.34 7.02 -61.23
C SER A 325 6.69 6.25 -60.07
N GLY A 326 7.08 5.00 -59.80
CA GLY A 326 6.27 4.06 -58.98
C GLY A 326 6.84 3.61 -57.63
N ARG A 327 7.80 4.31 -57.02
CA ARG A 327 8.43 3.87 -55.75
C ARG A 327 8.57 5.00 -54.72
N ARG A 328 7.46 5.64 -54.33
CA ARG A 328 7.44 6.51 -53.13
C ARG A 328 6.38 6.24 -52.06
N ASP A 329 5.39 5.37 -52.28
CA ASP A 329 4.26 5.27 -51.34
C ASP A 329 4.07 3.90 -50.67
N VAL A 330 5.11 3.32 -50.07
CA VAL A 330 4.92 2.19 -49.13
C VAL A 330 5.96 2.21 -47.99
N LEU A 331 6.07 3.32 -47.25
CA LEU A 331 6.76 3.33 -45.95
C LEU A 331 6.17 4.40 -45.01
N PHE A 332 4.85 4.37 -44.75
CA PHE A 332 4.25 5.09 -43.61
C PHE A 332 2.94 4.41 -43.17
N SER A 333 3.03 3.16 -42.70
CA SER A 333 1.94 2.55 -41.93
C SER A 333 2.50 1.39 -41.09
N SER A 334 3.16 1.73 -39.98
CA SER A 334 3.43 0.81 -38.85
C SER A 334 4.08 1.58 -37.70
N PHE A 335 3.37 2.52 -37.08
CA PHE A 335 3.68 3.00 -35.72
C PHE A 335 2.44 3.67 -35.12
N ALA A 336 1.43 2.85 -34.81
CA ALA A 336 0.29 3.28 -33.99
C ALA A 336 -0.28 2.08 -33.21
N VAL A 337 0.55 1.45 -32.38
CA VAL A 337 0.07 0.56 -31.30
C VAL A 337 0.84 0.94 -30.05
N GLY A 338 0.13 1.55 -29.09
CA GLY A 338 0.69 1.77 -27.76
C GLY A 338 0.29 3.09 -27.11
N ARG A 339 -1.01 3.27 -26.81
CA ARG A 339 -1.48 4.10 -25.68
C ARG A 339 -3.00 3.99 -25.53
N ALA A 340 -3.45 3.02 -24.72
CA ALA A 340 -4.81 3.01 -24.17
C ALA A 340 -4.90 2.07 -22.96
N TRP A 341 -4.09 2.29 -21.93
CA TRP A 341 -4.33 1.74 -20.59
C TRP A 341 -4.15 2.87 -19.59
N ARG A 342 -5.26 3.57 -19.29
CA ARG A 342 -5.47 4.29 -18.04
C ARG A 342 -6.92 4.76 -17.98
N SER A 343 -7.49 4.57 -16.79
CA SER A 343 -8.73 5.17 -16.29
C SER A 343 -10.02 4.35 -16.47
N THR A 344 -10.26 3.44 -15.52
CA THR A 344 -11.55 3.33 -14.82
C THR A 344 -11.34 2.63 -13.48
N ALA A 345 -11.11 3.42 -12.44
CA ALA A 345 -11.33 3.07 -11.05
C ALA A 345 -12.01 4.27 -10.40
N HIS A 346 -13.31 4.15 -10.14
CA HIS A 346 -14.14 4.80 -9.12
C HIS A 346 -15.60 4.81 -9.56
N CYS A 347 -16.34 3.82 -9.08
CA CYS A 347 -17.63 3.94 -8.40
C CYS A 347 -17.77 2.69 -7.51
#